data_AF-A0A6Y1Q7P2-F1
#
_entry.id   AF-A0A6Y1Q7P2-F1
#
_cell.length_a   1.000
_cell.length_b   1.000
_cell.length_c   1.000
_cell.angle_alpha   90.00
_cell.angle_beta   90.00
_cell.angle_gamma   90.00
#
_symmetry.space_group_name_H-M   'P 1'
#
loop_
_entity.id
_entity.type
_entity.pdbx_description
1 polymer ?
#
loop_
_entity_poly.entity_id
_entity_poly.type
_entity_poly.pdbx_seq_one_letter_code
_entity_poly.pdbx_strand_id
1 'polypeptide(L)' 'MAAIRKNALEQYLALRRYYLPHEADDEESIARALWLDEYFAQTRASKTAEGIAIAFNGN' A
#
# COMPACT_ATOMS: atom_id res chain seq x y z
N MET A 1 9.07 -11.72 -12.76
CA MET A 1 8.41 -10.40 -12.61
C MET A 1 7.26 -10.16 -13.59
N ALA A 2 7.43 -10.30 -14.91
CA ALA A 2 6.33 -10.06 -15.87
C ALA A 2 5.09 -10.97 -15.67
N ALA A 3 5.29 -12.21 -15.22
CA ALA A 3 4.20 -13.14 -14.90
C ALA A 3 3.43 -12.74 -13.63
N ILE A 4 4.12 -12.27 -12.58
CA ILE A 4 3.50 -11.82 -11.33
C ILE A 4 2.62 -10.60 -11.60
N ARG A 5 3.05 -9.66 -12.46
CA ARG A 5 2.24 -8.50 -12.87
C ARG A 5 0.91 -8.86 -13.57
N LYS A 6 0.76 -10.09 -14.07
CA LYS A 6 -0.48 -10.58 -14.70
C LYS A 6 -1.31 -11.47 -13.78
N ASN A 7 -0.80 -11.82 -12.60
CA ASN A 7 -1.50 -12.65 -11.63
C ASN A 7 -1.82 -11.82 -10.38
N ALA A 8 -3.10 -11.45 -10.24
CA ALA A 8 -3.57 -10.62 -9.13
C ALA A 8 -3.39 -11.31 -7.77
N LEU A 9 -3.65 -12.61 -7.68
CA LEU A 9 -3.50 -13.35 -6.42
C LEU A 9 -2.05 -13.34 -5.93
N GLU A 10 -1.09 -13.59 -6.81
CA GLU A 10 0.35 -13.52 -6.46
C GLU A 10 0.77 -12.12 -6.01
N GLN A 11 0.20 -11.07 -6.61
CA GLN A 11 0.43 -9.69 -6.18
C GLN A 11 -0.12 -9.45 -4.77
N TYR A 12 -1.32 -9.93 -4.48
CA TYR A 12 -1.94 -9.77 -3.17
C TYR A 12 -1.21 -10.56 -2.09
N LEU A 13 -0.76 -11.77 -2.41
CA LEU A 13 0.07 -12.56 -1.49
C LEU A 13 1.42 -11.89 -1.21
N ALA A 14 2.04 -11.29 -2.23
CA ALA A 14 3.26 -10.51 -2.06
C ALA A 14 3.03 -9.29 -1.16
N LEU A 15 1.92 -8.56 -1.36
CA LEU A 15 1.50 -7.45 -0.50
C LEU A 15 1.28 -7.89 0.94
N ARG A 16 0.56 -8.98 1.15
CA ARG A 16 0.30 -9.53 2.49
C ARG A 16 1.59 -9.93 3.18
N ARG A 17 2.54 -10.57 2.48
CA ARG A 17 3.86 -10.92 3.07
C ARG A 17 4.70 -9.69 3.41
N TYR A 18 4.54 -8.60 2.66
CA TYR A 18 5.24 -7.34 2.92
C TYR A 18 4.69 -6.63 4.16
N TYR A 19 3.36 -6.46 4.24
CA TYR A 19 2.73 -5.72 5.34
C TYR A 19 2.51 -6.55 6.61
N LEU A 20 2.28 -7.85 6.46
CA LEU A 20 1.87 -8.77 7.53
C LEU A 20 2.71 -10.07 7.46
N PRO A 21 4.03 -10.01 7.67
CA PRO A 21 4.94 -11.13 7.43
C PRO A 21 4.71 -12.36 8.34
N HIS A 22 3.95 -12.19 9.42
CA HIS A 22 3.66 -13.23 10.40
C HIS A 22 2.21 -13.76 10.32
N GLU A 23 1.38 -13.19 9.43
CA GLU A 23 -0.01 -13.60 9.25
C GLU A 23 -0.15 -14.66 8.15
N ALA A 24 -1.23 -15.45 8.20
CA ALA A 24 -1.50 -16.51 7.24
C ALA A 24 -1.93 -15.97 5.86
N ASP A 25 -1.92 -16.86 4.85
CA ASP A 25 -2.37 -16.58 3.47
C ASP A 25 -3.92 -16.66 3.37
N ASP A 26 -4.64 -16.14 4.37
CA ASP A 26 -6.11 -16.13 4.39
C ASP A 26 -6.70 -14.82 3.82
N GLU A 27 -8.00 -14.88 3.52
CA GLU A 27 -8.72 -13.79 2.87
C GLU A 27 -8.70 -12.50 3.72
N GLU A 28 -8.83 -12.63 5.04
CA GLU A 28 -8.83 -11.47 5.94
C GLU A 28 -7.47 -10.78 5.98
N SER A 29 -6.38 -11.55 6.08
CA SER A 29 -5.02 -11.04 6.07
C SER A 29 -4.67 -10.37 4.74
N ILE A 30 -5.15 -10.94 3.62
CA ILE A 30 -5.03 -10.32 2.30
C ILE A 30 -5.80 -9.00 2.23
N ALA A 31 -7.06 -8.98 2.67
CA ALA A 31 -7.87 -7.76 2.69
C ALA A 31 -7.24 -6.66 3.55
N ARG A 32 -6.70 -7.02 4.72
CA ARG A 32 -6.01 -6.08 5.62
C ARG A 32 -4.75 -5.49 4.97
N ALA A 33 -3.98 -6.31 4.25
CA ALA A 33 -2.81 -5.83 3.52
C ALA A 33 -3.17 -4.87 2.37
N LEU A 34 -4.27 -5.15 1.65
CA LEU A 34 -4.79 -4.25 0.62
C LEU A 34 -5.23 -2.91 1.20
N TRP A 35 -5.96 -2.94 2.32
CA TRP A 35 -6.36 -1.72 3.02
C TRP A 35 -5.16 -0.89 3.49
N LEU A 36 -4.12 -1.53 4.05
CA LEU A 36 -2.90 -0.84 4.47
C LEU A 36 -2.18 -0.15 3.31
N ASP A 37 -2.10 -0.83 2.15
CA ASP A 37 -1.47 -0.25 0.96
C ASP A 37 -2.21 1.00 0.47
N GLU A 38 -3.53 0.92 0.39
CA GLU A 38 -4.37 2.05 0.02
C GLU A 38 -4.21 3.21 1.02
N TYR A 39 -4.30 2.91 2.32
CA TYR A 39 -4.16 3.90 3.38
C TYR A 39 -2.82 4.64 3.31
N PHE A 40 -1.72 3.92 3.11
CA PHE A 40 -0.40 4.55 3.01
C PHE A 40 -0.21 5.32 1.70
N ALA A 41 -0.77 4.86 0.59
CA ALA A 41 -0.76 5.61 -0.66
C ALA A 41 -1.49 6.95 -0.52
N GLN A 42 -2.69 6.94 0.06
CA GLN A 42 -3.48 8.15 0.34
C GLN A 42 -2.73 9.08 1.30
N THR A 43 -2.21 8.55 2.41
CA THR A 43 -1.47 9.35 3.39
C THR A 43 -0.23 10.01 2.78
N ARG A 44 0.51 9.29 1.93
CA ARG A 44 1.67 9.85 1.21
C ARG A 44 1.26 10.95 0.23
N ALA A 45 0.15 10.77 -0.49
CA ALA A 45 -0.37 11.79 -1.39
C ALA A 45 -0.75 13.07 -0.61
N SER A 46 -1.49 12.94 0.48
CA SER A 46 -1.87 14.08 1.34
C SER A 46 -0.66 14.82 1.91
N LYS A 47 0.29 14.10 2.50
CA LYS A 47 1.51 14.72 3.06
C LYS A 47 2.37 15.39 2.00
N THR A 48 2.40 14.84 0.78
CA THR A 48 3.11 15.46 -0.34
C THR A 48 2.44 16.78 -0.74
N ALA A 49 1.12 16.79 -0.84
CA ALA A 49 0.36 18.01 -1.15
C ALA A 49 0.53 19.08 -0.06
N GLU A 50 0.48 18.69 1.22
CA GLU A 50 0.76 19.58 2.36
C GLU A 50 2.18 20.16 2.28
N GLY A 51 3.18 19.33 2.02
CA GLY A 51 4.58 19.77 1.88
C GLY A 51 4.75 20.75 0.71
N ILE A 52 4.09 20.51 -0.42
CA ILE A 52 4.05 21.44 -1.56
C ILE A 52 3.41 22.76 -1.15
N ALA A 53 2.27 22.74 -0.46
CA ALA A 53 1.58 23.95 -0.02
C ALA A 53 2.46 24.78 0.93
N ILE A 54 3.12 24.15 1.90
CA ILE A 54 4.07 24.82 2.81
C ILE A 54 5.25 25.42 2.03
N ALA A 55 5.80 24.70 1.06
CA ALA A 55 6.95 25.17 0.28
C ALA A 55 6.62 26.41 -0.57
N PHE A 56 5.39 26.52 -1.10
CA PHE A 56 4.97 27.65 -1.94
C PHE A 56 4.41 28.83 -1.14
N ASN A 57 3.70 28.57 -0.04
CA ASN A 57 2.92 29.61 0.63
C ASN A 57 3.56 30.10 1.95
N GLY A 58 4.53 29.36 2.49
CA GLY A 58 4.94 29.55 3.89
C GLY A 58 3.84 29.10 4.86
N ASN A 59 4.21 28.85 6.11
CA ASN A 59 3.27 28.38 7.15
C ASN A 59 2.65 29.56 7.90
#